data_AF-A0A5N5QPI8-F1
#
_entry.id   AF-A0A5N5QPI8-F1
#
_cell.length_a   1.000
_cell.length_b   1.000
_cell.length_c   1.000
_cell.angle_alpha   90.00
_cell.angle_beta   90.00
_cell.angle_gamma   90.00
#
_symmetry.space_group_name_H-M   'P 1'
#
loop_
_entity.id
_entity.type
_entity.pdbx_description
1 polymer ?
#
loop_
_entity_poly.entity_id
_entity_poly.type
_entity_poly.pdbx_seq_one_letter_code
_entity_poly.pdbx_strand_id
1 'polypeptide(L)'
;MSDTCCELQLNPDITGIGVRAALYAQIVLGWAVSLIYPDQFVKNSRTAYMTAIALLIASFIQLTTQNLSLLDGLVVSLTTTMMITFSVASYPSKRRVNASTGPKTADTEESWSRWFMQFCFVIFWGAWCFNMWRDPAHFGLKGEKAACPTNYSVTLWVFGREVNATNPRMRNAALAIVSIGFIIALCSLVISLEKAMSPILYLAGKIWDEKRARAPAYENPILQNIHYFLQTVAIVTLIYLVAATEKTIDNNDVAKQADNWSYGQTIALILLLQQVMDVFSTFVDKMEDKEEEEEKAKQQRGDGGQQQVTSLPMDTLNP
;
A
#
# COMPACT_ATOMS: atom_id res chain seq x y z
N MET A 1 -14.11 -1.05 48.68
CA MET A 1 -13.33 -0.75 47.46
C MET A 1 -13.72 -1.81 46.47
N SER A 2 -14.58 -1.46 45.53
CA SER A 2 -14.96 -2.38 44.45
C SER A 2 -13.71 -2.64 43.63
N ASP A 3 -13.36 -3.91 43.41
CA ASP A 3 -12.37 -4.29 42.40
C ASP A 3 -12.88 -3.77 41.06
N THR A 4 -12.43 -2.57 40.67
CA THR A 4 -12.68 -2.03 39.34
C THR A 4 -11.97 -2.97 38.40
N CYS A 5 -12.71 -3.91 37.82
CA CYS A 5 -12.16 -4.99 37.01
C CYS A 5 -11.47 -4.36 35.79
N CYS A 6 -10.14 -4.27 35.85
CA CYS A 6 -9.31 -3.77 34.78
C CYS A 6 -9.16 -4.87 33.72
N GLU A 7 -10.23 -5.15 32.99
CA GLU A 7 -10.22 -6.13 31.91
C GLU A 7 -9.89 -5.45 30.59
N LEU A 8 -8.98 -6.05 29.82
CA LEU A 8 -8.65 -5.61 28.47
C LEU A 8 -9.84 -5.93 27.55
N GLN A 9 -10.49 -4.89 27.02
CA GLN A 9 -11.58 -5.02 26.07
C GLN A 9 -11.12 -4.52 24.70
N LEU A 10 -11.33 -5.33 23.66
CA LEU A 10 -11.09 -4.93 22.27
C LEU A 10 -12.34 -4.30 21.69
N ASN A 11 -12.12 -3.39 20.75
CA ASN A 11 -13.20 -2.86 19.95
C ASN A 11 -13.36 -3.65 18.64
N PRO A 12 -14.40 -4.50 18.51
CA PRO A 12 -14.58 -5.34 17.32
C PRO A 12 -14.85 -4.52 16.04
N ASP A 13 -15.23 -3.24 16.14
CA ASP A 13 -15.37 -2.36 14.96
C ASP A 13 -14.03 -1.85 14.42
N ILE A 14 -12.93 -1.98 15.18
CA ILE A 14 -11.59 -1.54 14.79
C ILE A 14 -10.66 -2.73 14.57
N THR A 15 -10.62 -3.66 15.53
CA THR A 15 -9.70 -4.82 15.51
C THR A 15 -10.38 -6.13 15.15
N GLY A 16 -11.67 -6.07 14.84
CA GLY A 16 -12.45 -7.23 14.42
C GLY A 16 -11.85 -7.97 13.24
N ILE A 17 -12.06 -9.28 13.21
CA ILE A 17 -11.55 -10.15 12.16
C ILE A 17 -12.00 -9.69 10.75
N GLY A 18 -13.24 -9.22 10.60
CA GLY A 18 -13.75 -8.73 9.33
C GLY A 18 -13.02 -7.48 8.82
N VAL A 19 -12.71 -6.52 9.69
CA VAL A 19 -11.96 -5.30 9.33
C VAL A 19 -10.53 -5.66 8.89
N ARG A 20 -9.86 -6.51 9.67
CA ARG A 20 -8.48 -6.95 9.36
C ARG A 20 -8.43 -7.75 8.06
N ALA A 21 -9.28 -8.76 7.90
CA ALA A 21 -9.35 -9.57 6.69
C ALA A 21 -9.66 -8.72 5.45
N ALA A 22 -10.58 -7.75 5.58
CA ALA A 22 -10.88 -6.81 4.50
C ALA A 22 -9.64 -6.00 4.12
N LEU A 23 -8.95 -5.39 5.08
CA LEU A 23 -7.75 -4.59 4.81
C LEU A 23 -6.61 -5.42 4.21
N TYR A 24 -6.39 -6.65 4.70
CA TYR A 24 -5.39 -7.55 4.14
C TYR A 24 -5.71 -7.88 2.69
N ALA A 25 -6.96 -8.25 2.40
CA ALA A 25 -7.40 -8.54 1.03
C ALA A 25 -7.30 -7.31 0.13
N GLN A 26 -7.71 -6.13 0.60
CA GLN A 26 -7.63 -4.88 -0.16
C GLN A 26 -6.19 -4.54 -0.55
N ILE A 27 -5.24 -4.67 0.39
CA ILE A 27 -3.81 -4.40 0.13
C ILE A 27 -3.25 -5.42 -0.85
N VAL A 28 -3.50 -6.72 -0.63
CA VAL A 28 -3.00 -7.79 -1.52
C VAL A 28 -3.58 -7.67 -2.92
N LEU A 29 -4.88 -7.41 -3.07
CA LEU A 29 -5.53 -7.21 -4.37
C LEU A 29 -5.00 -5.96 -5.07
N GLY A 30 -4.92 -4.84 -4.35
CA GLY A 30 -4.36 -3.59 -4.89
C GLY A 30 -2.95 -3.78 -5.41
N TRP A 31 -2.16 -4.61 -4.73
CA TRP A 31 -0.81 -4.95 -5.12
C TRP A 31 -0.72 -5.92 -6.28
N ALA A 32 -1.48 -7.02 -6.27
CA ALA A 32 -1.52 -7.96 -7.37
C ALA A 32 -1.88 -7.23 -8.68
N VAL A 33 -2.86 -6.33 -8.63
CA VAL A 33 -3.24 -5.51 -9.78
C VAL A 33 -2.14 -4.52 -10.15
N SER A 34 -1.42 -3.93 -9.19
CA SER A 34 -0.28 -3.07 -9.49
C SER A 34 0.84 -3.80 -10.24
N LEU A 35 1.05 -5.09 -9.95
CA LEU A 35 2.07 -5.91 -10.63
C LEU A 35 1.64 -6.32 -12.04
N ILE A 36 0.35 -6.62 -12.25
CA ILE A 36 -0.18 -7.06 -13.54
C ILE A 36 -0.50 -5.87 -14.46
N TYR A 37 -1.09 -4.81 -13.90
CA TYR A 37 -1.57 -3.61 -14.58
C TYR A 37 -1.08 -2.33 -13.88
N PRO A 38 0.19 -1.93 -14.10
CA PRO A 38 0.78 -0.76 -13.42
C PRO A 38 -0.02 0.54 -13.58
N ASP A 39 -0.72 0.71 -14.71
CA ASP A 39 -1.48 1.92 -15.01
C ASP A 39 -2.75 2.05 -14.15
N GLN A 40 -3.29 0.93 -13.66
CA GLN A 40 -4.52 0.90 -12.85
C GLN A 40 -4.25 1.03 -11.36
N PHE A 41 -2.98 0.96 -10.95
CA PHE A 41 -2.54 1.16 -9.57
C PHE A 41 -3.10 2.43 -8.94
N VAL A 42 -3.08 3.54 -9.69
CA VAL A 42 -3.55 4.85 -9.22
C VAL A 42 -5.01 4.79 -8.78
N LYS A 43 -5.88 4.13 -9.55
CA LYS A 43 -7.31 4.01 -9.24
C LYS A 43 -7.53 3.13 -8.02
N ASN A 44 -6.89 1.96 -7.98
CA ASN A 44 -7.07 0.98 -6.89
C ASN A 44 -6.50 1.47 -5.56
N SER A 45 -5.39 2.21 -5.58
CA SER A 45 -4.79 2.77 -4.37
C SER A 45 -5.70 3.76 -3.64
N ARG A 46 -6.57 4.48 -4.37
CA ARG A 46 -7.49 5.48 -3.79
C ARG A 46 -8.46 4.87 -2.78
N THR A 47 -9.08 3.74 -3.12
CA THR A 47 -10.03 3.02 -2.27
C THR A 47 -9.33 2.48 -1.02
N ALA A 48 -8.11 1.98 -1.17
CA ALA A 48 -7.27 1.51 -0.07
C ALA A 48 -6.91 2.65 0.90
N TYR A 49 -6.49 3.82 0.39
CA TYR A 49 -6.23 5.00 1.22
C TYR A 49 -7.49 5.52 1.93
N MET A 50 -8.63 5.58 1.24
CA MET A 50 -9.90 5.98 1.86
C MET A 50 -10.22 5.09 3.06
N THR A 51 -10.11 3.77 2.90
CA THR A 51 -10.40 2.81 3.97
C THR A 51 -9.41 2.95 5.13
N ALA A 52 -8.11 3.10 4.83
CA ALA A 52 -7.10 3.27 5.86
C ALA A 52 -7.22 4.60 6.64
N ILE A 53 -7.57 5.70 5.96
CA ILE A 53 -7.84 6.99 6.61
C ILE A 53 -9.12 6.89 7.46
N ALA A 54 -10.17 6.27 6.95
CA ALA A 54 -11.39 6.06 7.72
C ALA A 54 -11.13 5.26 9.00
N LEU A 55 -10.31 4.20 8.93
CA LEU A 55 -9.87 3.45 10.10
C LEU A 55 -9.09 4.35 11.09
N LEU A 56 -8.13 5.15 10.61
CA LEU A 56 -7.37 6.05 11.48
C LEU A 56 -8.26 7.09 12.16
N ILE A 57 -9.18 7.71 11.42
CA ILE A 57 -10.14 8.68 11.97
C ILE A 57 -11.04 8.00 13.01
N ALA A 58 -11.61 6.84 12.69
CA ALA A 58 -12.43 6.08 13.63
C ALA A 58 -11.64 5.74 14.90
N SER A 59 -10.37 5.35 14.75
CA SER A 59 -9.48 5.04 15.87
C SER A 59 -9.18 6.28 16.72
N PHE A 60 -8.97 7.46 16.12
CA PHE A 60 -8.84 8.72 16.86
C PHE A 60 -10.12 9.09 17.62
N ILE A 61 -11.29 8.91 17.00
CA ILE A 61 -12.58 9.17 17.66
C ILE A 61 -12.80 8.19 18.83
N GLN A 62 -12.45 6.91 18.65
CA GLN A 62 -12.55 5.93 19.72
C GLN A 62 -11.55 6.17 20.86
N LEU A 63 -10.35 6.69 20.53
CA LEU A 63 -9.37 7.11 21.52
C LEU A 63 -9.85 8.29 22.36
N THR A 64 -10.62 9.22 21.78
CA THR A 64 -11.18 10.34 22.55
C THR A 64 -12.34 9.89 23.44
N THR A 65 -13.16 8.93 22.98
CA THR A 65 -14.37 8.41 23.65
C THR A 65 -14.15 7.28 24.66
N GLN A 66 -12.88 6.92 24.96
CA GLN A 66 -12.47 5.93 25.99
C GLN A 66 -12.78 4.44 25.70
N ASN A 67 -12.93 4.08 24.42
CA ASN A 67 -13.25 2.71 24.02
C ASN A 67 -12.12 2.01 23.25
N LEU A 68 -10.88 2.48 23.39
CA LEU A 68 -9.75 1.97 22.61
C LEU A 68 -8.60 1.56 23.53
N SER A 69 -8.25 0.28 23.49
CA SER A 69 -7.15 -0.29 24.26
C SER A 69 -5.80 -0.05 23.57
N LEU A 70 -4.70 -0.24 24.30
CA LEU A 70 -3.36 -0.25 23.69
C LEU A 70 -3.24 -1.30 22.59
N LEU A 71 -3.86 -2.46 22.78
CA LEU A 71 -3.83 -3.52 21.78
C LEU A 71 -4.54 -3.10 20.49
N ASP A 72 -5.69 -2.42 20.58
CA ASP A 72 -6.35 -1.83 19.41
C ASP A 72 -5.43 -0.82 18.71
N GLY A 73 -4.73 0.01 19.49
CA GLY A 73 -3.68 0.90 19.02
C GLY A 73 -2.62 0.21 18.16
N LEU A 74 -2.08 -0.90 18.68
CA LEU A 74 -1.02 -1.66 18.04
C LEU A 74 -1.51 -2.31 16.74
N VAL A 75 -2.70 -2.91 16.75
CA VAL A 75 -3.30 -3.56 15.57
C VAL A 75 -3.55 -2.55 14.46
N VAL A 76 -4.12 -1.38 14.79
CA VAL A 76 -4.31 -0.29 13.83
C VAL A 76 -2.97 0.19 13.28
N SER A 77 -1.96 0.34 14.14
CA SER A 77 -0.62 0.77 13.72
C SER A 77 0.05 -0.22 12.77
N LEU A 78 0.00 -1.52 13.08
CA LEU A 78 0.57 -2.57 12.23
C LEU A 78 -0.17 -2.64 10.89
N THR A 79 -1.50 -2.63 10.91
CA THR A 79 -2.34 -2.73 9.70
C THR A 79 -2.16 -1.52 8.79
N THR A 80 -2.12 -0.31 9.36
CA THR A 80 -1.90 0.92 8.56
C THR A 80 -0.45 1.05 8.09
N THR A 81 0.52 0.48 8.81
CA THR A 81 1.91 0.41 8.33
C THR A 81 2.03 -0.45 7.07
N MET A 82 1.21 -1.49 6.90
CA MET A 82 1.16 -2.26 5.65
C MET A 82 0.84 -1.36 4.45
N MET A 83 -0.07 -0.40 4.64
CA MET A 83 -0.42 0.57 3.59
C MET A 83 0.76 1.49 3.27
N ILE A 84 1.51 1.95 4.26
CA ILE A 84 2.74 2.74 4.04
C ILE A 84 3.75 1.94 3.22
N THR A 85 3.96 0.67 3.56
CA THR A 85 4.85 -0.23 2.80
C THR A 85 4.41 -0.34 1.33
N PHE A 86 3.11 -0.52 1.10
CA PHE A 86 2.52 -0.55 -0.24
C PHE A 86 2.72 0.78 -1.00
N SER A 87 2.50 1.92 -0.34
CA SER A 87 2.69 3.26 -0.92
C SER A 87 4.13 3.49 -1.38
N VAL A 88 5.10 3.06 -0.58
CA VAL A 88 6.53 3.24 -0.88
C VAL A 88 6.97 2.31 -2.01
N ALA A 89 6.50 1.05 -2.01
CA ALA A 89 6.87 0.06 -3.01
C ALA A 89 6.27 0.35 -4.40
N SER A 90 5.03 0.82 -4.43
CA SER A 90 4.25 0.94 -5.65
C SER A 90 4.44 2.27 -6.37
N TYR A 91 5.63 2.87 -6.23
CA TYR A 91 5.94 4.14 -6.86
C TYR A 91 5.76 4.03 -8.39
N PRO A 92 4.93 4.88 -9.03
CA PRO A 92 4.66 4.76 -10.46
C PRO A 92 5.96 5.00 -11.22
N SER A 93 6.44 3.93 -11.87
CA SER A 93 7.50 4.05 -12.85
C SER A 93 6.91 4.85 -13.99
N LYS A 94 7.30 6.13 -14.15
CA LYS A 94 6.87 6.95 -15.28
C LYS A 94 7.42 6.28 -16.54
N ARG A 95 6.62 5.36 -17.12
CA ARG A 95 6.85 4.89 -18.48
C ARG A 95 6.82 6.15 -19.33
N ARG A 96 7.97 6.51 -19.91
CA ARG A 96 8.00 7.48 -21.00
C ARG A 96 7.25 6.82 -22.15
N VAL A 97 5.92 6.96 -22.14
CA VAL A 97 5.12 6.76 -23.33
C VAL A 97 5.69 7.76 -24.33
N ASN A 98 6.29 7.23 -25.39
CA ASN A 98 6.93 8.03 -26.42
C ASN A 98 5.93 9.10 -26.86
N ALA A 99 6.28 10.37 -26.61
CA ALA A 99 5.42 11.55 -26.81
C ALA A 99 5.12 11.86 -28.29
N SER A 100 5.23 10.87 -29.17
CA SER A 100 4.94 10.98 -30.58
C SER A 100 3.49 10.57 -30.83
N THR A 101 2.64 11.58 -31.03
CA THR A 101 1.45 11.59 -31.91
C THR A 101 0.08 11.07 -31.43
N GLY A 102 -0.11 10.71 -30.17
CA GLY A 102 -1.47 10.41 -29.64
C GLY A 102 -2.23 11.67 -29.19
N PRO A 103 -3.56 11.78 -29.42
CA PRO A 103 -4.37 12.85 -28.85
C PRO A 103 -4.27 12.80 -27.32
N LYS A 104 -4.04 13.97 -26.70
CA LYS A 104 -4.00 14.14 -25.25
C LYS A 104 -5.37 13.77 -24.67
N THR A 105 -5.56 12.53 -24.27
CA THR A 105 -6.75 12.11 -23.52
C THR A 105 -6.71 12.78 -22.14
N ALA A 106 -7.89 13.16 -21.66
CA ALA A 106 -8.10 13.90 -20.42
C ALA A 106 -7.61 13.18 -19.15
N ASP A 107 -7.13 11.94 -19.26
CA ASP A 107 -6.57 11.14 -18.17
C ASP A 107 -5.18 11.60 -17.69
N THR A 108 -4.63 12.68 -18.25
CA THR A 108 -3.35 13.28 -17.83
C THR A 108 -3.50 14.31 -16.70
N GLU A 109 -4.71 14.52 -16.14
CA GLU A 109 -4.81 15.14 -14.82
C GLU A 109 -4.17 14.20 -13.80
N GLU A 110 -2.89 14.43 -13.48
CA GLU A 110 -2.26 13.90 -12.28
C GLU A 110 -3.24 14.13 -11.11
N SER A 111 -3.92 13.07 -10.70
CA SER A 111 -5.08 13.11 -9.81
C SER A 111 -4.68 13.76 -8.48
N TRP A 112 -4.86 15.07 -8.36
CA TRP A 112 -4.56 15.87 -7.16
C TRP A 112 -5.17 15.24 -5.91
N SER A 113 -6.35 14.62 -6.07
CA SER A 113 -7.02 13.84 -5.03
C SER A 113 -6.18 12.68 -4.49
N ARG A 114 -5.41 11.95 -5.32
CA ARG A 114 -4.52 10.88 -4.85
C ARG A 114 -3.41 11.44 -3.99
N TRP A 115 -2.73 12.48 -4.47
CA TRP A 115 -1.66 13.12 -3.72
C TRP A 115 -2.18 13.66 -2.38
N PHE A 116 -3.33 14.32 -2.39
CA PHE A 116 -3.99 14.82 -1.19
C PHE A 116 -4.35 13.68 -0.22
N MET A 117 -4.95 12.59 -0.71
CA MET A 117 -5.29 11.42 0.10
C MET A 117 -4.06 10.77 0.71
N GLN A 118 -2.98 10.59 -0.06
CA GLN A 118 -1.72 10.05 0.44
C GLN A 118 -1.11 10.99 1.49
N PHE A 119 -1.14 12.31 1.26
CA PHE A 119 -0.69 13.30 2.24
C PHE A 119 -1.47 13.18 3.55
N CYS A 120 -2.80 13.23 3.48
CA CYS A 120 -3.66 13.06 4.65
C CYS A 120 -3.35 11.75 5.38
N PHE A 121 -3.26 10.65 4.65
CA PHE A 121 -2.95 9.34 5.22
C PHE A 121 -1.61 9.35 5.98
N VAL A 122 -0.53 9.84 5.36
CA VAL A 122 0.79 9.90 6.00
C VAL A 122 0.75 10.73 7.27
N ILE A 123 0.09 11.89 7.26
CA ILE A 123 -0.05 12.76 8.44
C ILE A 123 -0.83 12.07 9.56
N PHE A 124 -2.00 11.49 9.25
CA PHE A 124 -2.81 10.78 10.25
C PHE A 124 -2.09 9.54 10.80
N TRP A 125 -1.41 8.78 9.94
CA TRP A 125 -0.63 7.61 10.34
C TRP A 125 0.52 7.99 11.27
N GLY A 126 1.29 9.03 10.91
CA GLY A 126 2.37 9.54 11.75
C GLY A 126 1.85 10.03 13.10
N ALA A 127 0.81 10.87 13.09
CA ALA A 127 0.18 11.36 14.32
C ALA A 127 -0.31 10.22 15.22
N TRP A 128 -0.91 9.18 14.64
CA TRP A 128 -1.39 8.01 15.38
C TRP A 128 -0.24 7.25 16.03
N CYS A 129 0.76 6.88 15.24
CA CYS A 129 1.90 6.09 15.72
C CYS A 129 2.71 6.86 16.77
N PHE A 130 2.97 8.15 16.55
CA PHE A 130 3.67 8.97 17.54
C PHE A 130 2.88 9.12 18.83
N ASN A 131 1.57 9.36 18.75
CA ASN A 131 0.73 9.48 19.93
C ASN A 131 0.71 8.17 20.75
N MET A 132 0.57 7.03 20.07
CA MET A 132 0.58 5.71 20.71
C MET A 132 1.92 5.40 21.39
N TRP A 133 3.03 5.57 20.68
CA TRP A 133 4.36 5.26 21.22
C TRP A 133 4.93 6.33 22.15
N ARG A 134 4.31 7.52 22.24
CA ARG A 134 4.71 8.54 23.21
C ARG A 134 4.44 8.10 24.65
N ASP A 135 3.36 7.39 24.91
CA ASP A 135 3.07 6.90 26.26
C ASP A 135 2.18 5.64 26.21
N PRO A 136 2.74 4.48 25.82
CA PRO A 136 1.98 3.24 25.72
C PRO A 136 1.40 2.80 27.07
N ALA A 137 2.02 3.18 28.20
CA ALA A 137 1.53 2.81 29.53
C ALA A 137 0.16 3.43 29.84
N HIS A 138 -0.08 4.67 29.41
CA HIS A 138 -1.35 5.38 29.64
C HIS A 138 -2.22 5.51 28.37
N PHE A 139 -1.80 4.90 27.26
CA PHE A 139 -2.56 5.00 26.02
C PHE A 139 -3.97 4.43 26.15
N GLY A 140 -4.97 5.21 25.77
CA GLY A 140 -6.39 4.83 25.87
C GLY A 140 -6.97 4.85 27.28
N LEU A 141 -6.15 5.01 28.33
CA LEU A 141 -6.59 5.03 29.71
C LEU A 141 -6.91 6.47 30.15
N LYS A 142 -8.13 6.68 30.67
CA LYS A 142 -8.59 7.96 31.22
C LYS A 142 -9.47 7.71 32.45
N GLY A 143 -9.61 8.72 33.30
CA GLY A 143 -10.45 8.65 34.50
C GLY A 143 -10.01 7.53 35.46
N GLU A 144 -10.97 6.76 35.98
CA GLU A 144 -10.70 5.66 36.91
C GLU A 144 -9.84 4.54 36.29
N LYS A 145 -9.91 4.34 34.97
CA LYS A 145 -9.08 3.37 34.25
C LYS A 145 -7.61 3.78 34.16
N ALA A 146 -7.26 5.04 34.44
CA ALA A 146 -5.87 5.51 34.41
C ALA A 146 -4.99 4.85 35.47
N ALA A 147 -5.58 4.31 36.55
CA ALA A 147 -4.85 3.57 37.59
C ALA A 147 -4.68 2.08 37.25
N CYS A 148 -5.28 1.58 36.16
CA CYS A 148 -5.21 0.17 35.80
C CYS A 148 -3.85 -0.22 35.19
N PRO A 149 -3.23 -1.33 35.61
CA PRO A 149 -1.98 -1.81 35.02
C PRO A 149 -2.17 -2.60 33.71
N THR A 150 -3.34 -2.52 33.06
CA THR A 150 -3.71 -3.35 31.89
C THR A 150 -2.75 -3.23 30.72
N ASN A 151 -2.19 -2.05 30.49
CA ASN A 151 -1.29 -1.84 29.37
C ASN A 151 0.07 -2.52 29.58
N TYR A 152 0.46 -2.84 30.83
CA TYR A 152 1.73 -3.51 31.12
C TYR A 152 1.74 -4.99 30.76
N SER A 153 0.57 -5.64 30.71
CA SER A 153 0.44 -7.02 30.25
C SER A 153 0.34 -7.15 28.72
N VAL A 154 0.20 -6.04 27.99
CA VAL A 154 0.09 -6.08 26.54
C VAL A 154 1.45 -6.43 25.92
N THR A 155 1.50 -7.59 25.28
CA THR A 155 2.68 -8.07 24.56
C THR A 155 2.56 -7.80 23.06
N LEU A 156 3.68 -7.48 22.42
CA LEU A 156 3.80 -7.35 20.98
C LEU A 156 4.68 -8.50 20.46
N TRP A 157 4.25 -9.14 19.38
CA TRP A 157 5.05 -10.17 18.72
C TRP A 157 6.07 -9.51 17.79
N VAL A 158 7.36 -9.73 18.06
CA VAL A 158 8.47 -9.17 17.28
C VAL A 158 9.49 -10.27 17.00
N PHE A 159 9.66 -10.63 15.72
CA PHE A 159 10.61 -11.65 15.25
C PHE A 159 10.61 -12.95 16.08
N GLY A 160 9.41 -13.51 16.34
CA GLY A 160 9.28 -14.77 17.07
C GLY A 160 9.42 -14.66 18.60
N ARG A 161 9.48 -13.45 19.15
CA ARG A 161 9.51 -13.21 20.60
C ARG A 161 8.41 -12.27 21.03
N GLU A 162 7.89 -12.51 22.22
CA GLU A 162 6.95 -11.63 22.90
C GLU A 162 7.71 -10.56 23.66
N VAL A 163 7.34 -9.31 23.42
CA VAL A 163 7.95 -8.14 24.07
C VAL A 163 6.85 -7.25 24.59
N ASN A 164 6.91 -6.86 25.86
CA ASN A 164 5.94 -5.93 26.44
C ASN A 164 5.99 -4.59 25.68
N ALA A 165 4.83 -4.12 25.21
CA ALA A 165 4.72 -2.87 24.46
C ALA A 165 5.14 -1.64 25.29
N THR A 166 5.05 -1.73 26.62
CA THR A 166 5.47 -0.70 27.57
C THR A 166 6.97 -0.67 27.85
N ASN A 167 7.75 -1.64 27.34
CA ASN A 167 9.19 -1.67 27.57
C ASN A 167 9.88 -0.42 26.97
N PRO A 168 10.66 0.35 27.75
CA PRO A 168 11.31 1.58 27.27
C PRO A 168 12.20 1.36 26.03
N ARG A 169 12.87 0.21 25.93
CA ARG A 169 13.71 -0.12 24.77
C ARG A 169 12.86 -0.34 23.52
N MET A 170 11.75 -1.06 23.66
CA MET A 170 10.80 -1.31 22.58
C MET A 170 10.19 0.01 22.10
N ARG A 171 9.76 0.86 23.03
CA ARG A 171 9.21 2.18 22.74
C ARG A 171 10.18 3.05 21.93
N ASN A 172 11.44 3.15 22.37
CA ASN A 172 12.44 3.96 21.67
C ASN A 172 12.73 3.40 20.26
N ALA A 173 12.82 2.07 20.13
CA ALA A 173 12.99 1.43 18.83
C ALA A 173 11.79 1.69 17.90
N ALA A 174 10.57 1.56 18.40
CA ALA A 174 9.36 1.83 17.64
C ALA A 174 9.28 3.30 17.19
N LEU A 175 9.56 4.25 18.09
CA LEU A 175 9.61 5.68 17.75
C LEU A 175 10.66 5.97 16.66
N ALA A 176 11.84 5.34 16.73
CA ALA A 176 12.86 5.49 15.71
C ALA A 176 12.39 4.95 14.35
N ILE A 177 11.79 3.75 14.32
CA ILE A 177 11.27 3.14 13.10
C ILE A 177 10.14 3.97 12.50
N VAL A 178 9.17 4.41 13.32
CA VAL A 178 8.06 5.28 12.90
C VAL A 178 8.59 6.60 12.35
N SER A 179 9.60 7.20 12.99
CA SER A 179 10.20 8.45 12.51
C SER A 179 10.86 8.28 11.14
N ILE A 180 11.64 7.21 10.96
CA ILE A 180 12.27 6.90 9.67
C ILE A 180 11.21 6.66 8.60
N GLY A 181 10.21 5.83 8.90
CA GLY A 181 9.10 5.55 7.99
C GLY A 181 8.30 6.79 7.61
N PHE A 182 8.03 7.66 8.58
CA PHE A 182 7.33 8.94 8.37
C PHE A 182 8.13 9.89 7.47
N ILE A 183 9.44 10.02 7.69
CA ILE A 183 10.31 10.83 6.84
C ILE A 183 10.35 10.27 5.40
N ILE A 184 10.52 8.95 5.24
CA ILE A 184 10.51 8.31 3.91
C ILE A 184 9.17 8.57 3.20
N ALA A 185 8.05 8.40 3.92
CA ALA A 185 6.72 8.63 3.38
C ALA A 185 6.50 10.10 2.99
N LEU A 186 6.94 11.07 3.81
CA LEU A 186 6.90 12.49 3.47
C LEU A 186 7.79 12.83 2.27
N CYS A 187 9.01 12.27 2.21
CA CYS A 187 9.88 12.44 1.05
C CYS A 187 9.22 11.89 -0.22
N SER A 188 8.49 10.77 -0.15
CA SER A 188 7.77 10.18 -1.29
C SER A 188 6.63 11.06 -1.82
N LEU A 189 6.10 11.98 -1.01
CA LEU A 189 5.06 12.93 -1.40
C LEU A 189 5.61 14.14 -2.16
N VAL A 190 6.82 14.59 -1.82
CA VAL A 190 7.42 15.82 -2.35
C VAL A 190 8.37 15.53 -3.50
N ILE A 191 9.17 14.48 -3.34
CA ILE A 191 10.22 14.12 -4.27
C ILE A 191 9.82 12.83 -4.93
N SER A 192 9.77 12.84 -6.27
CA SER A 192 9.66 11.58 -7.00
C SER A 192 10.82 10.69 -6.58
N LEU A 193 10.57 9.47 -6.11
CA LEU A 193 11.61 8.59 -5.56
C LEU A 193 12.83 8.50 -6.50
N GLU A 194 12.58 8.55 -7.80
CA GLU A 194 13.58 8.66 -8.87
C GLU A 194 14.53 9.87 -8.72
N LYS A 195 13.99 11.06 -8.42
CA LYS A 195 14.78 12.28 -8.18
C LYS A 195 15.50 12.24 -6.83
N ALA A 196 14.93 11.59 -5.82
CA ALA A 196 15.57 11.45 -4.50
C ALA A 196 16.73 10.46 -4.55
N MET A 197 16.57 9.36 -5.31
CA MET A 197 17.58 8.34 -5.48
C MET A 197 18.64 8.71 -6.51
N SER A 198 18.37 9.62 -7.45
CA SER A 198 19.36 10.01 -8.46
C SER A 198 20.72 10.48 -7.90
N PRO A 199 20.83 11.29 -6.83
CA PRO A 199 22.13 11.64 -6.26
C PRO A 199 22.83 10.45 -5.61
N ILE A 200 22.09 9.55 -4.96
CA ILE A 200 22.64 8.33 -4.34
C ILE A 200 23.14 7.37 -5.41
N LEU A 201 22.36 7.18 -6.47
CA LEU A 201 22.72 6.36 -7.63
C LEU A 201 23.83 7.00 -8.46
N TYR A 202 23.92 8.33 -8.50
CA TYR A 202 25.05 9.03 -9.12
C TYR A 202 26.34 8.81 -8.33
N LEU A 203 26.29 8.88 -7.00
CA LEU A 203 27.44 8.58 -6.14
C LEU A 203 27.85 7.10 -6.22
N ALA A 204 26.89 6.18 -6.21
CA ALA A 204 27.14 4.76 -6.41
C ALA A 204 27.62 4.45 -7.83
N GLY A 205 27.04 5.12 -8.83
CA GLY A 205 27.38 5.00 -10.24
C GLY A 205 28.78 5.49 -10.55
N LYS A 206 29.25 6.56 -9.91
CA LYS A 206 30.65 7.03 -10.03
C LYS A 206 31.68 5.97 -9.61
N ILE A 207 31.30 5.01 -8.76
CA ILE A 207 32.14 3.86 -8.39
C ILE A 207 32.12 2.77 -9.48
N TRP A 208 31.08 2.73 -10.31
CA TRP A 208 30.85 1.73 -11.37
C TRP A 208 31.13 2.23 -12.80
N ASP A 209 31.26 3.54 -13.00
CA ASP A 209 31.25 4.19 -14.33
C ASP A 209 32.57 4.07 -15.11
N GLU A 210 33.62 3.51 -14.52
CA GLU A 210 34.87 3.27 -15.26
C GLU A 210 34.74 2.14 -16.30
N LYS A 211 33.65 1.35 -16.29
CA LYS A 211 33.49 0.17 -17.16
C LYS A 211 32.36 0.20 -18.19
N ARG A 212 31.46 1.21 -18.24
CA ARG A 212 30.18 1.07 -18.98
C ARG A 212 29.86 2.11 -20.06
N ALA A 213 30.85 2.86 -20.54
CA ALA A 213 30.66 3.95 -21.52
C ALA A 213 30.23 3.55 -22.96
N ARG A 214 29.57 2.41 -23.21
CA ARG A 214 29.13 1.99 -24.56
C ARG A 214 27.80 1.21 -24.61
N ALA A 215 26.77 1.64 -23.90
CA ALA A 215 25.42 1.07 -24.10
C ALA A 215 24.39 2.18 -24.36
N PRO A 216 23.49 2.01 -25.35
CA PRO A 216 22.44 2.99 -25.66
C PRO A 216 21.45 3.13 -24.50
N ALA A 217 20.84 4.31 -24.41
CA ALA A 217 19.88 4.75 -23.38
C ALA A 217 18.53 4.01 -23.43
N TYR A 218 18.57 2.68 -23.39
CA TYR A 218 17.41 1.80 -23.24
C TYR A 218 17.28 1.43 -21.76
N GLU A 219 16.06 1.53 -21.21
CA GLU A 219 15.62 1.11 -19.87
C GLU A 219 16.75 0.84 -18.86
N ASN A 220 17.02 1.77 -17.94
CA ASN A 220 18.04 1.58 -16.91
C ASN A 220 17.78 0.26 -16.14
N PRO A 221 18.53 -0.83 -16.40
CA PRO A 221 18.24 -2.14 -15.79
C PRO A 221 18.45 -2.09 -14.28
N ILE A 222 19.24 -1.12 -13.81
CA ILE A 222 19.46 -0.80 -12.40
C ILE A 222 18.16 -0.34 -11.74
N LEU A 223 17.40 0.56 -12.37
CA LEU A 223 16.17 1.10 -11.79
C LEU A 223 15.10 0.01 -11.70
N GLN A 224 15.01 -0.84 -12.74
CA GLN A 224 14.13 -1.99 -12.74
C GLN A 224 14.51 -3.01 -11.64
N ASN A 225 15.79 -3.31 -11.48
CA ASN A 225 16.28 -4.19 -10.41
C ASN A 225 15.97 -3.62 -9.01
N ILE A 226 16.14 -2.31 -8.82
CA ILE A 226 15.79 -1.66 -7.54
C ILE A 226 14.28 -1.73 -7.30
N HIS A 227 13.47 -1.52 -8.33
CA HIS A 227 12.02 -1.66 -8.21
C HIS A 227 11.63 -3.07 -7.78
N TYR A 228 12.13 -4.12 -8.44
CA TYR A 228 11.87 -5.51 -8.03
C TYR A 228 12.36 -5.83 -6.61
N PHE A 229 13.51 -5.29 -6.23
CA PHE A 229 14.03 -5.44 -4.87
C PHE A 229 13.10 -4.79 -3.84
N LEU A 230 12.67 -3.54 -4.06
CA LEU A 230 11.73 -2.84 -3.19
C LEU A 230 10.40 -3.57 -3.09
N GLN A 231 9.87 -4.07 -4.21
CA GLN A 231 8.67 -4.90 -4.24
C GLN A 231 8.83 -6.18 -3.40
N THR A 232 9.97 -6.86 -3.54
CA THR A 232 10.26 -8.09 -2.77
C THR A 232 10.34 -7.81 -1.27
N VAL A 233 11.09 -6.77 -0.87
CA VAL A 233 11.21 -6.35 0.53
C VAL A 233 9.84 -5.99 1.11
N ALA A 234 9.04 -5.30 0.32
CA ALA A 234 7.70 -4.91 0.72
C ALA A 234 6.81 -6.15 0.93
N ILE A 235 6.84 -7.15 0.04
CA ILE A 235 6.03 -8.38 0.19
C ILE A 235 6.41 -9.12 1.48
N VAL A 236 7.71 -9.27 1.73
CA VAL A 236 8.22 -9.90 2.97
C VAL A 236 7.74 -9.11 4.20
N THR A 237 7.79 -7.78 4.13
CA THR A 237 7.32 -6.90 5.20
C THR A 237 5.81 -7.03 5.42
N LEU A 238 5.01 -7.15 4.36
CA LEU A 238 3.56 -7.36 4.47
C LEU A 238 3.24 -8.68 5.17
N ILE A 239 3.85 -9.78 4.74
CA ILE A 239 3.66 -11.10 5.36
C ILE A 239 4.04 -11.05 6.84
N TYR A 240 5.18 -10.41 7.15
CA TYR A 240 5.62 -10.21 8.52
C TYR A 240 4.60 -9.40 9.33
N LEU A 241 4.09 -8.29 8.82
CA LEU A 241 3.13 -7.44 9.52
C LEU A 241 1.80 -8.17 9.77
N VAL A 242 1.34 -8.99 8.81
CA VAL A 242 0.11 -9.80 8.99
C VAL A 242 0.34 -10.82 10.11
N ALA A 243 1.43 -11.59 10.02
CA ALA A 243 1.77 -12.55 11.07
C ALA A 243 1.96 -11.89 12.44
N ALA A 244 2.62 -10.74 12.49
CA ALA A 244 2.82 -9.98 13.72
C ALA A 244 1.51 -9.46 14.30
N THR A 245 0.57 -9.02 13.47
CA THR A 245 -0.75 -8.56 13.92
C THR A 245 -1.54 -9.71 14.52
N GLU A 246 -1.64 -10.84 13.81
CA GLU A 246 -2.39 -12.02 14.27
C GLU A 246 -1.78 -12.60 15.54
N LYS A 247 -0.46 -12.77 15.59
CA LYS A 247 0.22 -13.29 16.77
C LYS A 247 0.14 -12.36 17.97
N THR A 248 0.15 -11.04 17.73
CA THR A 248 -0.06 -10.07 18.80
C THR A 248 -1.46 -10.20 19.40
N ILE A 249 -2.50 -10.46 18.61
CA ILE A 249 -3.86 -10.65 19.14
C ILE A 249 -4.00 -11.99 19.88
N ASP A 250 -3.47 -13.06 19.29
CA ASP A 250 -3.46 -14.43 19.85
C ASP A 250 -2.80 -14.46 21.24
N ASN A 251 -1.65 -13.79 21.38
CA ASN A 251 -0.85 -13.80 22.61
C ASN A 251 -1.41 -12.95 23.75
N ASN A 252 -2.46 -12.15 23.52
CA ASN A 252 -3.08 -11.32 24.55
C ASN A 252 -4.43 -11.88 25.03
N ASP A 253 -4.73 -13.16 24.75
CA ASP A 253 -5.91 -13.92 25.23
C ASP A 253 -7.28 -13.30 24.90
N VAL A 254 -7.31 -12.43 23.90
CA VAL A 254 -8.47 -11.62 23.51
C VAL A 254 -9.02 -11.97 22.13
N ALA A 255 -8.47 -13.01 21.50
CA ALA A 255 -8.92 -13.47 20.18
C ALA A 255 -10.44 -13.70 20.12
N LYS A 256 -11.03 -14.29 21.17
CA LYS A 256 -12.48 -14.55 21.25
C LYS A 256 -13.35 -13.30 21.20
N GLN A 257 -12.85 -12.15 21.65
CA GLN A 257 -13.59 -10.88 21.57
C GLN A 257 -13.56 -10.31 20.15
N ALA A 258 -12.46 -10.53 19.42
CA ALA A 258 -12.27 -10.09 18.05
C ALA A 258 -13.05 -10.93 17.00
N ASP A 259 -13.57 -12.09 17.39
CA ASP A 259 -14.35 -12.99 16.53
C ASP A 259 -15.84 -12.59 16.41
N ASN A 260 -16.33 -11.71 17.28
CA ASN A 260 -17.71 -11.24 17.23
C ASN A 260 -17.91 -10.29 16.04
N TRP A 261 -18.90 -10.62 15.21
CA TRP A 261 -19.28 -9.78 14.08
C TRP A 261 -19.99 -8.51 14.51
N SER A 262 -19.53 -7.38 13.98
CA SER A 262 -20.09 -6.07 14.25
C SER A 262 -20.47 -5.33 12.97
N TYR A 263 -21.21 -4.22 13.12
CA TYR A 263 -21.63 -3.41 11.97
C TYR A 263 -20.43 -2.82 11.21
N GLY A 264 -19.37 -2.40 11.91
CA GLY A 264 -18.15 -1.88 11.29
C GLY A 264 -17.45 -2.89 10.39
N GLN A 265 -17.45 -4.18 10.77
CA GLN A 265 -16.89 -5.27 9.96
C GLN A 265 -17.64 -5.47 8.64
N THR A 266 -18.98 -5.39 8.67
CA THR A 266 -19.81 -5.47 7.46
C THR A 266 -19.50 -4.34 6.49
N ILE A 267 -19.34 -3.09 6.99
CA ILE A 267 -18.96 -1.96 6.15
C ILE A 267 -17.58 -2.18 5.50
N ALA A 268 -16.60 -2.68 6.27
CA ALA A 268 -15.27 -2.96 5.73
C ALA A 268 -15.31 -3.97 4.57
N LEU A 269 -16.17 -4.99 4.66
CA LEU A 269 -16.35 -5.97 3.59
C LEU A 269 -17.10 -5.40 2.37
N ILE A 270 -18.05 -4.48 2.58
CA ILE A 270 -18.69 -3.75 1.47
C ILE A 270 -17.65 -2.91 0.71
N LEU A 271 -16.73 -2.25 1.42
CA LEU A 271 -15.64 -1.50 0.80
C LEU A 271 -14.65 -2.42 0.06
N LEU A 272 -14.38 -3.61 0.59
CA LEU A 272 -13.62 -4.64 -0.13
C LEU A 272 -14.34 -5.05 -1.43
N LEU A 273 -15.66 -5.27 -1.37
CA LEU A 273 -16.45 -5.67 -2.54
C LEU A 273 -16.35 -4.62 -3.65
N GLN A 274 -16.37 -3.33 -3.32
CA GLN A 274 -16.17 -2.27 -4.31
C GLN A 274 -14.81 -2.42 -5.02
N GLN A 275 -13.73 -2.63 -4.27
CA GLN A 275 -12.41 -2.83 -4.87
C GLN A 275 -12.37 -4.09 -5.74
N VAL A 276 -13.01 -5.19 -5.31
CA VAL A 276 -13.10 -6.42 -6.10
C VAL A 276 -13.81 -6.16 -7.43
N MET A 277 -14.93 -5.42 -7.41
CA MET A 277 -15.66 -5.05 -8.62
C MET A 277 -14.82 -4.19 -9.57
N ASP A 278 -14.04 -3.22 -9.05
CA ASP A 278 -13.13 -2.39 -9.85
C ASP A 278 -12.01 -3.23 -10.51
N VAL A 279 -11.56 -4.29 -9.83
CA VAL A 279 -10.57 -5.23 -10.40
C VAL A 279 -11.19 -6.07 -11.52
N PHE A 280 -12.42 -6.56 -11.33
CA PHE A 280 -13.11 -7.33 -12.35
C PHE A 280 -13.41 -6.50 -13.60
N SER A 281 -13.91 -5.27 -13.45
CA SER A 281 -14.14 -4.38 -14.60
C SER A 281 -12.85 -4.12 -15.36
N THR A 282 -11.76 -3.82 -14.65
CA THR A 282 -10.43 -3.64 -15.25
C THR A 282 -9.97 -4.86 -16.04
N PHE A 283 -10.24 -6.07 -15.52
CA PHE A 283 -9.88 -7.31 -16.20
C PHE A 283 -10.69 -7.52 -17.48
N VAL A 284 -12.00 -7.24 -17.44
CA VAL A 284 -12.90 -7.32 -18.60
C VAL A 284 -12.50 -6.31 -19.67
N ASP A 285 -12.33 -5.04 -19.31
CA ASP A 285 -11.89 -3.98 -20.25
C ASP A 285 -10.59 -4.36 -20.96
N LYS A 286 -9.65 -4.97 -20.22
CA LYS A 286 -8.36 -5.41 -20.78
C LYS A 286 -8.45 -6.65 -21.66
N MET A 287 -9.49 -7.47 -21.52
CA MET A 287 -9.77 -8.56 -22.44
C MET A 287 -10.37 -8.01 -23.74
N GLU A 288 -11.35 -7.12 -23.64
CA GLU A 288 -11.98 -6.45 -24.80
C GLU A 288 -10.94 -5.66 -25.62
N ASP A 289 -10.07 -4.89 -24.97
CA ASP A 289 -8.96 -4.17 -25.63
C ASP A 289 -8.07 -5.11 -26.47
N LYS A 290 -7.76 -6.30 -25.95
CA LYS A 290 -6.90 -7.28 -26.65
C LYS A 290 -7.60 -7.89 -27.85
N GLU A 291 -8.89 -8.20 -27.73
CA GLU A 291 -9.70 -8.72 -28.84
C GLU A 291 -9.76 -7.70 -29.98
N GLU A 292 -9.98 -6.41 -29.67
CA GLU A 292 -9.95 -5.35 -30.68
C GLU A 292 -8.57 -5.19 -31.35
N GLU A 293 -7.48 -5.26 -30.60
CA GLU A 293 -6.13 -5.19 -31.15
C GLU A 293 -5.83 -6.36 -32.09
N GLU A 294 -6.26 -7.57 -31.73
CA GLU A 294 -6.14 -8.75 -32.59
C GLU A 294 -6.97 -8.63 -33.87
N GLU A 295 -8.17 -8.08 -33.80
CA GLU A 295 -9.01 -7.80 -34.98
C GLU A 295 -8.37 -6.76 -35.90
N LYS A 296 -7.89 -5.64 -35.35
CA LYS A 296 -7.17 -4.60 -36.10
C LYS A 296 -5.89 -5.16 -36.76
N ALA A 297 -5.15 -6.02 -36.07
CA ALA A 297 -3.97 -6.69 -36.62
C ALA A 297 -4.31 -7.66 -37.77
N LYS A 298 -5.44 -8.38 -37.68
CA LYS A 298 -5.94 -9.26 -38.76
C LYS A 298 -6.35 -8.46 -40.00
N GLN A 299 -7.05 -7.33 -39.83
CA GLN A 299 -7.46 -6.45 -40.93
C GLN A 299 -6.25 -5.88 -41.69
N GLN A 300 -5.24 -5.37 -40.97
CA GLN A 300 -4.02 -4.84 -41.60
C GLN A 300 -3.24 -5.89 -42.39
N ARG A 301 -3.24 -7.16 -41.96
CA ARG A 301 -2.64 -8.26 -42.71
C ARG A 301 -3.44 -8.64 -43.96
N GLY A 302 -4.77 -8.53 -43.91
CA GLY A 302 -5.65 -8.78 -45.06
C GLY A 302 -5.45 -7.76 -46.18
N ASP A 303 -5.43 -6.48 -45.84
CA ASP A 303 -5.30 -5.39 -46.84
C ASP A 303 -3.90 -5.32 -47.47
N GLY A 304 -2.84 -5.64 -46.71
CA GLY A 304 -1.47 -5.71 -47.23
C GLY A 304 -1.24 -6.81 -48.27
N GLY A 305 -2.09 -7.84 -48.31
CA GLY A 305 -2.00 -8.95 -49.27
C GLY A 305 -2.58 -8.63 -50.66
N GLN A 306 -3.48 -7.66 -50.79
CA GLN A 306 -4.11 -7.33 -52.08
C GLN A 306 -3.31 -6.30 -52.91
N GLN A 307 -2.40 -5.53 -52.31
CA GLN A 307 -1.64 -4.50 -53.05
C GLN A 307 -0.42 -5.02 -53.83
N GLN A 308 -0.04 -6.30 -53.70
CA GLN A 308 1.17 -6.84 -54.35
C GLN A 308 0.93 -7.62 -55.66
N VAL A 309 -0.31 -7.74 -56.15
CA VAL A 309 -0.63 -8.54 -57.35
C VAL A 309 -0.92 -7.70 -58.61
N THR A 310 -0.96 -6.37 -58.54
CA THR A 310 -1.39 -5.51 -59.66
C THR A 310 -0.35 -4.49 -60.12
N SER A 311 0.85 -4.95 -60.50
CA SER A 311 1.75 -4.16 -61.36
C SER A 311 2.86 -5.04 -61.97
N LEU A 312 2.47 -6.04 -62.76
CA LEU A 312 3.35 -6.52 -63.83
C LEU A 312 3.32 -5.47 -64.94
N PRO A 313 4.43 -4.78 -65.26
CA PRO A 313 4.46 -3.85 -66.37
C PRO A 313 4.30 -4.63 -67.68
N MET A 314 3.10 -4.61 -68.25
CA MET A 314 2.93 -4.75 -69.69
C MET A 314 3.50 -3.47 -70.31
N ASP A 315 4.69 -3.55 -70.92
CA ASP A 315 5.08 -2.79 -72.11
C ASP A 315 6.57 -2.98 -72.42
N THR A 316 6.91 -4.12 -73.02
CA THR A 316 8.10 -4.27 -73.88
C THR A 316 7.79 -5.23 -75.03
N LEU A 317 6.84 -4.85 -75.89
CA LEU A 317 6.70 -5.43 -77.22
C LEU A 317 6.37 -4.30 -78.19
N ASN A 318 7.41 -3.78 -78.84
CA ASN A 318 7.25 -3.07 -80.11
C ASN A 318 8.21 -3.71 -81.14
N PRO A 319 7.77 -3.83 -82.40
CA PRO A 319 8.32 -4.74 -83.41
C PRO A 319 9.64 -4.30 -84.05
#